data_AF-A0A499UJW0-F1
#
_entry.id   AF-A0A499UJW0-F1
#
_cell.length_a   1.000
_cell.length_b   1.000
_cell.length_c   1.000
_cell.angle_alpha   90.00
_cell.angle_beta   90.00
_cell.angle_gamma   90.00
#
_symmetry.space_group_name_H-M   'P 1'
#
loop_
_entity.id
_entity.type
_entity.pdbx_description
1 polymer ?
#
loop_
_entity_poly.entity_id
_entity_poly.type
_entity_poly.pdbx_seq_one_letter_code
_entity_poly.pdbx_strand_id
1 'polypeptide(L)' 'MKDKATKESFDEEETERILYGFLSKALYENGLYCRADDRGDPVVQLAPPLIADQALFDEIEQILRAVLTEAWTKL' A
#
# COMPACT_ATOMS: atom_id res chain seq x y z
N MET A 1 2.88 -10.22 0.29
CA MET A 1 2.65 -11.66 0.14
C MET A 1 1.16 -11.90 0.15
N LYS A 2 0.65 -12.66 -0.82
CA LYS A 2 -0.77 -13.01 -0.93
C LYS A 2 -1.17 -14.15 -0.01
N ASP A 3 -0.22 -15.02 0.34
CA ASP A 3 -0.42 -16.07 1.32
C ASP A 3 0.66 -16.01 2.41
N LYS A 4 0.19 -16.01 3.67
CA LYS A 4 1.06 -15.88 4.86
C LYS A 4 1.75 -17.19 5.23
N ALA A 5 1.14 -18.34 4.95
CA ALA A 5 1.67 -19.66 5.26
C ALA A 5 2.74 -20.10 4.24
N THR A 6 2.47 -19.90 2.95
CA THR A 6 3.37 -20.29 1.86
C THR A 6 4.41 -19.21 1.54
N LYS A 7 4.21 -17.98 2.02
CA LYS A 7 4.99 -16.80 1.63
C LYS A 7 4.94 -16.51 0.14
N GLU A 8 3.86 -16.92 -0.52
CA GLU A 8 3.69 -16.66 -1.95
C GLU A 8 3.56 -15.15 -2.19
N SER A 9 4.35 -14.66 -3.14
CA SER A 9 4.29 -13.27 -3.59
C SER A 9 3.28 -13.12 -4.72
N PHE A 10 3.02 -11.88 -5.13
CA PHE A 10 2.22 -11.62 -6.31
C PHE A 10 2.98 -12.05 -7.57
N ASP A 11 2.26 -12.54 -8.56
CA ASP A 11 2.78 -12.65 -9.92
C ASP A 11 2.80 -11.28 -10.63
N GLU A 12 3.32 -11.25 -11.86
CA GLU A 12 3.48 -10.01 -12.64
C GLU A 12 2.13 -9.36 -12.98
N GLU A 13 1.09 -10.17 -13.29
CA GLU A 13 -0.24 -9.68 -13.63
C GLU A 13 -0.95 -9.12 -12.39
N GLU A 14 -0.88 -9.83 -11.27
CA GLU A 14 -1.38 -9.40 -9.97
C GLU A 14 -0.69 -8.10 -9.53
N THR A 15 0.64 -8.01 -9.73
CA THR A 15 1.42 -6.80 -9.41
C THR A 15 0.94 -5.61 -10.22
N GLU A 16 0.83 -5.75 -11.54
CA GLU A 16 0.35 -4.68 -12.41
C GLU A 16 -1.06 -4.22 -12.02
N ARG A 17 -1.98 -5.18 -11.82
CA ARG A 17 -3.37 -4.89 -11.49
C ARG A 17 -3.55 -4.26 -10.12
N ILE A 18 -2.85 -4.75 -9.10
CA ILE A 18 -3.06 -4.35 -7.71
C ILE A 18 -2.18 -3.15 -7.34
N LEU A 19 -0.86 -3.19 -7.55
CA LEU A 19 0.06 -2.13 -7.12
C LEU A 19 -0.07 -0.87 -7.99
N TYR A 20 0.01 -1.04 -9.31
CA TYR A 20 -0.02 0.08 -10.26
C TYR A 20 -1.45 0.46 -10.67
N GLY A 21 -2.32 -0.54 -10.87
CA GLY A 21 -3.70 -0.34 -11.29
C GLY A 21 -4.60 0.29 -10.23
N PHE A 22 -4.46 -0.12 -8.96
CA PHE A 22 -5.33 0.29 -7.86
C PHE A 22 -4.58 1.04 -6.75
N LEU A 23 -3.60 0.42 -6.10
CA LEU A 23 -3.05 0.85 -4.81
C LEU A 23 -2.49 2.27 -4.87
N SER A 24 -1.64 2.57 -5.85
CA SER A 24 -1.00 3.88 -5.98
C SER A 24 -2.02 5.02 -6.17
N LYS A 25 -3.09 4.76 -6.93
CA LYS A 25 -4.15 5.75 -7.19
C LYS A 25 -5.04 5.93 -5.96
N ALA A 26 -5.45 4.83 -5.35
CA ALA A 26 -6.32 4.84 -4.18
C ALA A 26 -5.67 5.55 -2.98
N LEU A 27 -4.37 5.32 -2.74
CA LEU A 27 -3.63 6.02 -1.69
C LEU A 27 -3.61 7.54 -1.94
N TYR A 28 -3.33 7.94 -3.18
CA TYR A 28 -3.32 9.35 -3.57
C TYR A 28 -4.70 10.02 -3.44
N GLU A 29 -5.77 9.36 -3.91
CA GLU A 29 -7.15 9.86 -3.81
C GLU A 29 -7.63 10.01 -2.37
N ASN A 30 -7.13 9.19 -1.45
CA ASN A 30 -7.40 9.31 -0.02
C ASN A 30 -6.47 10.30 0.70
N GLY A 31 -5.63 11.05 -0.04
CA GLY A 31 -4.77 12.10 0.51
C GLY A 31 -3.38 11.64 0.94
N LEU A 32 -3.03 10.37 0.75
CA LEU A 32 -1.71 9.83 1.11
C LEU A 32 -0.81 9.74 -0.12
N TYR A 33 0.04 10.76 -0.30
CA TYR A 33 1.11 10.70 -1.31
C TYR A 33 2.30 9.89 -0.79
N CYS A 34 2.51 8.71 -1.38
CA CYS A 34 3.60 7.81 -1.05
C CYS A 34 4.02 6.99 -2.28
N ARG A 35 5.09 6.21 -2.15
CA ARG A 35 5.57 5.32 -3.22
C ARG A 35 5.15 3.88 -2.93
N ALA A 36 4.39 3.29 -3.84
CA ALA A 36 4.30 1.84 -3.96
C ALA A 36 5.37 1.37 -4.96
N ASP A 37 6.16 0.37 -4.59
CA ASP A 37 7.26 -0.16 -5.41
C ASP A 37 7.28 -1.68 -5.34
N ASP A 38 7.87 -2.33 -6.34
CA ASP A 38 7.88 -3.78 -6.53
C ASP A 38 9.29 -4.34 -6.84
N ARG A 39 10.36 -3.59 -6.55
CA ARG A 39 11.76 -4.04 -6.75
C ARG A 39 12.12 -5.22 -5.84
N GLY A 40 11.65 -6.40 -6.19
CA GLY A 40 11.79 -7.66 -5.43
C GLY A 40 10.48 -8.01 -4.73
N ASP A 41 10.20 -7.34 -3.62
CA ASP A 41 8.95 -7.49 -2.89
C ASP A 41 8.11 -6.21 -2.96
N PRO A 42 6.78 -6.32 -3.09
CA PRO A 42 5.85 -5.20 -2.97
C PRO A 42 6.04 -4.46 -1.65
N VAL A 43 6.31 -3.16 -1.72
CA VAL A 43 6.47 -2.28 -0.56
C VAL A 43 5.70 -0.98 -0.73
N VAL A 44 5.19 -0.46 0.38
CA VAL A 44 4.70 0.92 0.50
C VAL A 44 5.73 1.70 1.32
N GLN A 45 6.36 2.68 0.69
CA GLN A 45 7.36 3.54 1.33
C GLN A 45 6.72 4.85 1.78
N LEU A 46 6.76 5.09 3.09
CA LEU A 46 6.29 6.31 3.73
C LEU A 46 7.50 7.17 4.12
N ALA A 47 7.40 8.49 3.89
CA ALA A 47 8.44 9.45 4.26
C ALA A 47 7.81 10.68 4.95
N PRO A 48 7.18 10.50 6.14
CA PRO A 48 6.62 11.63 6.87
C PRO A 48 7.72 12.61 7.31
N PRO A 49 7.40 13.90 7.47
CA PRO A 49 8.37 14.91 7.91
C PRO A 49 8.83 14.62 9.35
N LEU A 50 10.04 15.07 9.71
CA LEU A 50 10.60 14.87 11.06
C LEU A 50 9.82 15.55 12.19
N ILE A 51 8.94 16.49 11.83
CA ILE A 51 8.04 17.20 12.76
C ILE A 51 6.68 16.51 12.91
N ALA A 52 6.47 15.37 12.24
CA ALA A 52 5.24 14.59 12.34
C ALA A 52 4.96 14.20 13.79
N ASP A 53 3.69 14.32 14.19
CA ASP A 53 3.20 13.89 15.49
C ASP A 53 2.27 12.68 15.35
N GLN A 54 1.70 12.25 16.47
CA GLN A 54 0.81 11.09 16.52
C GLN A 54 -0.40 11.26 15.60
N ALA A 55 -0.95 12.47 15.47
CA ALA A 55 -2.14 12.69 14.65
C ALA A 55 -1.86 12.41 13.16
N LEU A 56 -0.68 12.80 12.65
CA LEU A 56 -0.29 12.47 11.28
C LEU A 56 -0.09 10.96 11.09
N PHE A 57 0.49 10.27 12.08
CA PHE A 57 0.63 8.81 12.01
C PHE A 57 -0.72 8.10 12.01
N ASP A 58 -1.68 8.59 12.81
CA ASP A 58 -3.05 8.05 12.85
C ASP A 58 -3.76 8.23 11.49
N GLU A 59 -3.60 9.39 10.85
CA GLU A 59 -4.15 9.65 9.50
C GLU A 59 -3.54 8.70 8.45
N ILE A 60 -2.21 8.56 8.44
CA ILE A 60 -1.49 7.64 7.55
C ILE A 60 -1.98 6.20 7.76
N GLU A 61 -2.10 5.77 9.02
CA GLU A 61 -2.55 4.43 9.39
C GLU A 61 -3.98 4.16 8.91
N GLN A 62 -4.89 5.11 9.13
CA GLN A 62 -6.29 4.99 8.73
C GLN A 62 -6.44 4.86 7.21
N ILE A 63 -5.72 5.69 6.45
CA ILE A 63 -5.73 5.63 4.99
C ILE A 63 -5.15 4.30 4.50
N LEU A 64 -3.99 3.89 5.03
CA LEU A 64 -3.38 2.60 4.67
C LEU A 64 -4.31 1.44 4.99
N ARG A 65 -4.94 1.43 6.16
CA ARG A 65 -5.87 0.37 6.57
C ARG A 65 -7.05 0.28 5.60
N ALA A 66 -7.68 1.41 5.29
CA ALA A 66 -8.82 1.44 4.38
C ALA A 66 -8.44 0.90 3.00
N VAL A 67 -7.38 1.44 2.40
CA VAL A 67 -6.96 1.09 1.04
C VAL A 67 -6.45 -0.34 0.95
N LEU A 68 -5.64 -0.80 1.91
CA LEU A 68 -5.12 -2.18 1.90
C LEU A 68 -6.22 -3.21 2.17
N THR A 69 -7.22 -2.87 2.97
CA THR A 69 -8.40 -3.73 3.17
C THR A 69 -9.19 -3.86 1.87
N GLU A 70 -9.38 -2.77 1.14
CA GLU A 70 -10.04 -2.84 -0.17
C GLU A 70 -9.20 -3.60 -1.20
N ALA A 71 -7.89 -3.36 -1.26
CA ALA A 71 -6.97 -4.10 -2.13
C ALA A 71 -7.08 -5.61 -1.89
N TRP A 72 -7.22 -6.03 -0.64
CA TRP A 72 -7.40 -7.44 -0.27
C TRP A 72 -8.67 -8.07 -0.85
N THR A 73 -9.74 -7.29 -1.03
CA THR A 73 -10.97 -7.79 -1.67
C THR A 73 -10.86 -7.92 -3.19
N LYS A 74 -9.81 -7.34 -3.78
CA LYS A 74 -9.53 -7.37 -5.22
C LYS A 74 -8.48 -8.41 -5.59
N LEU A 75 -7.82 -9.05 -4.62
CA LEU A 75 -6.91 -10.18 -4.83
C LEU A 75 -7.64 -11.30 -5.56
#